data_AF-A0A0L8H3V2-F1
#
_entry.id   AF-A0A0L8H3V2-F1
#
_cell.length_a   1.000
_cell.length_b   1.000
_cell.length_c   1.000
_cell.angle_alpha   90.00
_cell.angle_beta   90.00
_cell.angle_gamma   90.00
#
_symmetry.space_group_name_H-M   'P 1'
#
loop_
_entity.id
_entity.type
_entity.pdbx_description
1 polymer ?
#
loop_
_entity_poly.entity_id
_entity_poly.type
_entity_poly.pdbx_seq_one_letter_code
_entity_poly.pdbx_strand_id
1 'polypeptide(L)' 'MDVGLRVTRGPDWKWGNQDGGVGNIGTVIEIGKPGSATSPDKTVVVQWDHGSRTNYRIGYQGAYDLRVFDNAPSG' A
#
# COMPACT_ATOMS: atom_id res chain seq x y z
N MET A 1 -4.19 6.98 7.09
CA MET A 1 -3.15 6.14 6.47
C MET A 1 -1.87 6.90 6.68
N ASP A 2 -0.92 6.29 7.38
CA ASP A 2 0.26 6.96 7.90
C ASP A 2 1.53 6.24 7.43
N VAL A 3 2.63 6.96 7.35
CA VAL A 3 3.95 6.37 7.08
C VAL A 3 4.31 5.44 8.24
N GLY A 4 4.87 4.27 7.92
CA GLY A 4 5.21 3.22 8.88
C GLY A 4 4.12 2.15 9.06
N LEU A 5 2.90 2.37 8.53
CA LEU A 5 1.86 1.34 8.58
C LEU A 5 2.25 0.10 7.78
N ARG A 6 1.98 -1.06 8.38
CA ARG A 6 2.11 -2.36 7.72
C ARG A 6 0.86 -2.64 6.90
N VAL A 7 1.04 -3.19 5.71
CA VAL A 7 -0.04 -3.40 4.75
C VAL A 7 0.10 -4.71 4.02
N THR A 8 -1.03 -5.24 3.52
CA THR A 8 -1.07 -6.34 2.56
C THR A 8 -1.99 -5.96 1.38
N ARG A 9 -2.02 -6.79 0.33
CA ARG A 9 -2.92 -6.60 -0.81
C ARG A 9 -4.39 -6.53 -0.36
N GLY A 10 -5.14 -5.61 -0.95
CA GLY A 10 -6.53 -5.28 -0.64
C GLY A 10 -7.54 -5.83 -1.64
N PRO A 11 -8.82 -5.41 -1.53
CA PRO A 11 -9.92 -5.93 -2.35
C PRO A 11 -9.79 -5.54 -3.83
N ASP A 12 -9.31 -4.33 -4.12
CA ASP A 12 -9.24 -3.80 -5.49
C ASP A 12 -7.88 -4.07 -6.17
N TRP A 13 -7.04 -4.90 -5.53
CA TRP A 13 -5.71 -5.24 -6.01
C TRP A 13 -5.77 -5.86 -7.40
N LYS A 14 -5.00 -5.27 -8.33
CA LYS A 14 -4.90 -5.71 -9.73
C LYS A 14 -3.47 -5.82 -10.25
N TRP A 15 -2.48 -5.76 -9.36
CA TRP A 15 -1.06 -5.58 -9.69
C TRP A 15 -0.27 -6.90 -9.73
N GLY A 16 -0.95 -8.02 -10.02
CA GLY A 16 -0.32 -9.33 -10.06
C GLY A 16 0.37 -9.68 -8.74
N ASN A 17 1.66 -10.02 -8.80
CA ASN A 17 2.49 -10.37 -7.65
C ASN A 17 3.60 -9.34 -7.39
N GLN A 18 3.35 -8.06 -7.63
CA GLN A 18 4.31 -7.00 -7.28
C GLN A 18 4.59 -6.91 -5.78
N ASP A 19 3.67 -7.38 -4.94
CA ASP A 19 3.85 -7.57 -3.50
C ASP A 19 4.59 -8.87 -3.14
N GLY A 20 4.88 -9.73 -4.10
CA GLY A 20 5.52 -11.04 -3.90
C GLY A 20 4.54 -12.21 -3.78
N GLY A 21 3.22 -11.98 -3.90
CA GLY A 21 2.19 -13.02 -3.73
C GLY A 21 1.27 -12.78 -2.54
N VAL A 22 0.18 -13.55 -2.46
CA VAL A 22 -0.82 -13.44 -1.37
C VAL A 22 -0.16 -13.64 0.00
N GLY A 23 -0.51 -12.79 0.96
CA GLY A 23 -0.01 -12.88 2.34
C GLY A 23 1.31 -12.12 2.58
N ASN A 24 1.93 -11.55 1.54
CA ASN A 24 3.08 -10.68 1.75
C ASN A 24 2.68 -9.35 2.39
N ILE A 25 3.66 -8.79 3.08
CA ILE A 25 3.51 -7.57 3.87
C ILE A 25 4.49 -6.52 3.33
N GLY A 26 4.06 -5.26 3.37
CA GLY A 26 4.91 -4.10 3.09
C GLY A 26 4.69 -3.00 4.09
N THR A 27 5.53 -1.97 4.00
CA THR A 27 5.45 -0.75 4.82
C THR A 27 5.12 0.44 3.94
N VAL A 28 4.16 1.26 4.35
CA VAL A 28 3.94 2.58 3.73
C VAL A 28 5.13 3.47 4.05
N ILE A 29 5.79 3.99 3.01
CA ILE A 29 6.96 4.87 3.16
C ILE A 29 6.72 6.29 2.65
N GLU A 30 5.63 6.51 1.92
CA GLU A 30 5.27 7.82 1.37
C GLU A 30 3.76 7.93 1.17
N ILE A 31 3.18 9.08 1.51
CA ILE A 31 1.79 9.42 1.24
C ILE A 31 1.76 10.35 0.03
N GLY A 32 0.97 9.98 -0.96
CA GLY A 32 0.77 10.77 -2.17
C GLY A 32 0.07 12.09 -1.89
N LYS A 33 0.36 13.10 -2.71
CA LYS A 33 -0.14 14.47 -2.53
C LYS A 33 -0.59 15.09 -3.85
N PRO A 34 -1.53 16.05 -3.82
CA PRO A 34 -1.94 16.78 -5.01
C PRO A 34 -0.74 17.39 -5.75
N GLY A 35 -0.72 17.29 -7.07
CA GLY A 35 0.33 17.84 -7.93
C GLY A 35 1.63 17.02 -8.03
N SER A 36 1.76 15.90 -7.29
CA SER A 36 2.88 14.99 -7.48
C SER A 36 2.72 14.17 -8.77
N ALA A 37 3.76 14.13 -9.61
CA ALA A 37 3.76 13.36 -10.86
C ALA A 37 3.91 11.84 -10.63
N THR A 38 4.57 11.44 -9.53
CA THR A 38 4.90 10.03 -9.24
C THR A 38 4.06 9.42 -8.12
N SER A 39 3.54 10.27 -7.22
CA SER A 39 2.76 9.85 -6.05
C SER A 39 1.55 10.79 -5.88
N PRO A 40 0.56 10.74 -6.79
CA PRO A 40 -0.59 11.65 -6.76
C PRO A 40 -1.45 11.48 -5.51
N ASP A 41 -2.37 12.41 -5.27
CA ASP A 41 -3.32 12.33 -4.16
C ASP A 41 -4.08 10.99 -4.12
N LYS A 42 -4.42 10.53 -2.91
CA LYS A 42 -5.09 9.24 -2.65
C LYS A 42 -4.32 8.01 -3.12
N THR A 43 -2.99 8.11 -3.13
CA THR A 43 -2.08 6.98 -3.30
C THR A 43 -1.05 6.92 -2.19
N VAL A 44 -0.37 5.79 -2.04
CA VAL A 44 0.78 5.63 -1.15
C VAL A 44 1.87 4.83 -1.85
N VAL A 45 3.13 5.08 -1.49
CA VAL A 45 4.24 4.23 -1.90
C VAL A 45 4.51 3.21 -0.80
N VAL A 46 4.55 1.94 -1.18
CA VAL A 46 4.85 0.81 -0.29
C VAL A 46 6.22 0.25 -0.64
N GLN A 47 7.03 0.04 0.39
CA GLN A 47 8.21 -0.82 0.35
C GLN A 47 7.78 -2.22 0.80
N TRP A 48 7.74 -3.17 -0.12
CA TRP A 48 7.48 -4.56 0.22
C TRP A 48 8.71 -5.19 0.87
N ASP A 49 8.50 -6.16 1.75
CA ASP A 49 9.59 -6.79 2.52
C ASP A 49 10.60 -7.52 1.64
N HIS A 50 10.18 -8.00 0.46
CA HIS A 50 11.07 -8.62 -0.53
C HIS A 50 11.91 -7.60 -1.33
N GLY A 51 11.75 -6.31 -1.07
CA GLY A 51 12.61 -5.24 -1.59
C GLY A 51 12.01 -4.36 -2.69
N SER A 52 10.87 -4.71 -3.30
CA SER A 52 10.26 -3.84 -4.32
C SER A 52 9.56 -2.63 -3.72
N ARG A 53 9.57 -1.51 -4.45
CA ARG A 53 8.96 -0.25 -4.06
C ARG A 53 8.00 0.23 -5.15
N THR A 54 6.71 0.37 -4.84
CA THR A 54 5.71 0.77 -5.83
C THR A 54 4.56 1.59 -5.21
N ASN A 55 3.88 2.38 -6.05
CA ASN A 55 2.72 3.20 -5.67
C ASN A 55 1.39 2.44 -5.84
N TYR A 56 0.47 2.61 -4.88
CA TYR A 56 -0.81 1.91 -4.81
C TYR A 56 -1.95 2.83 -4.38
N ARG A 57 -3.19 2.51 -4.80
CA ARG A 57 -4.38 3.34 -4.57
C ARG A 57 -4.95 3.11 -3.17
N ILE A 58 -5.28 4.20 -2.49
CA ILE A 58 -6.01 4.22 -1.21
C ILE A 58 -7.25 5.11 -1.30
N GLY A 59 -7.89 5.13 -2.48
CA GLY A 59 -9.02 5.99 -2.82
C GLY A 59 -8.89 6.68 -4.18
N TYR A 60 -7.73 6.59 -4.85
CA TYR A 60 -7.58 7.07 -6.23
C TYR A 60 -8.48 6.25 -7.16
N GLN A 61 -9.32 6.94 -7.96
CA GLN A 61 -10.39 6.34 -8.76
C GLN A 61 -11.36 5.46 -7.95
N GLY A 62 -11.53 5.74 -6.65
CA GLY A 62 -12.44 4.98 -5.79
C GLY A 62 -11.95 3.58 -5.43
N ALA A 63 -10.68 3.24 -5.70
CA ALA A 63 -10.12 1.93 -5.46
C ALA A 63 -9.15 1.90 -4.28
N TYR A 64 -9.16 0.77 -3.57
CA TYR A 64 -8.36 0.49 -2.40
C TYR A 64 -7.56 -0.79 -2.64
N ASP A 65 -6.32 -0.61 -3.10
CA ASP A 65 -5.41 -1.71 -3.43
C ASP A 65 -4.79 -2.34 -2.17
N LEU A 66 -4.89 -1.70 -1.02
CA LEU A 66 -4.20 -2.10 0.21
C LEU A 66 -5.17 -2.24 1.37
N ARG A 67 -4.81 -3.10 2.32
CA ARG A 67 -5.43 -3.18 3.65
C ARG A 67 -4.35 -3.00 4.71
N VAL A 68 -4.69 -2.33 5.80
CA VAL A 68 -3.80 -2.24 6.97
C VAL A 68 -3.68 -3.64 7.56
N PHE A 69 -2.43 -4.06 7.73
CA PHE A 69 -2.09 -5.28 8.45
C PHE A 69 -1.89 -4.89 9.91
N ASP A 70 -2.94 -5.11 10.70
CA ASP A 70 -2.88 -4.91 12.14
C ASP A 70 -2.44 -6.21 12.81
N ASN A 71 -1.33 -6.14 13.54
CA ASN A 71 -0.76 -7.24 14.30
C ASN A 71 -0.94 -7.02 15.81
N ALA A 72 -1.84 -6.11 16.21
CA ALA A 72 -2.17 -5.92 17.61
C ALA A 72 -2.49 -7.27 18.27
N PRO A 73 -1.88 -7.58 19.42
CA PRO A 73 -2.32 -8.71 20.21
C PRO A 73 -3.80 -8.52 20.51
N SER A 74 -4.63 -9.51 20.17
CA SER A 74 -5.96 -9.63 20.75
C SER A 74 -5.78 -9.92 22.24
N GLY A 75 -5.63 -8.86 23.03
CA GLY A 75 -5.58 -8.88 24.49
C GLY A 75 -6.95 -8.64 25.10
#